data_AF-A0A3Q9K994-F1
#
_entry.id   AF-A0A3Q9K994-F1
#
_cell.length_a   1.000
_cell.length_b   1.000
_cell.length_c   1.000
_cell.angle_alpha   90.00
_cell.angle_beta   90.00
_cell.angle_gamma   90.00
#
_symmetry.space_group_name_H-M   'P 1'
#
loop_
_entity.id
_entity.type
_entity.pdbx_description
1 polymer ?
#
loop_
_entity_poly.entity_id
_entity_poly.type
_entity_poly.pdbx_seq_one_letter_code
_entity_poly.pdbx_strand_id
1 'polypeptide(L)'
;MIIAAAQFLPVPGDIEANAARMAGLLTEAAGRGAGLVVFPELALTHYDLDLIAADPLGLTVTEDDARLAPVREACRAAGAAAVVNAPGRASGDGSRPAISSFVIGPDGALVTRYDKIHLLGDENALFAPGTAEGRFTLGGIRFALATCFDNSFPEVAERAAADGCRVYLASSFHGAAERVERYAQQARDHGLHVLLANGMGTGGSASGCGLSGAWLPSGERVAAAAEWTGTGPGDGAELVLTDVRDRITLMADPAVAAIPVEECGEPLVDVRTAAPALLVAEDRHDALGAFAFLREGVLQRLLAAQKSLPDGLRLQFVEGYRPPGLQRRYFEGYTDELRAAHPDWDAARLHRAASRYVSPPEIAPHSAGGAVDLTLVTAEGDEVDMGTPINASPEESDGACYTAAPDLTPAARAHRRVLNAALTAAGLVNYPTEWWHWSYGDRYWALATGAEHALYGPKERDGQ
;
A
#
# COMPACT_ATOMS: atom_id res chain seq x y z
N MET A 1 5.76 10.87 7.00
CA MET A 1 6.53 11.83 6.17
C MET A 1 5.60 12.16 5.03
N ILE A 2 5.43 13.44 4.71
CA ILE A 2 4.66 13.81 3.52
C ILE A 2 5.58 13.70 2.31
N ILE A 3 5.09 13.11 1.22
CA ILE A 3 5.78 13.05 -0.07
C ILE A 3 4.89 13.72 -1.13
N ALA A 4 5.51 14.24 -2.19
CA ALA A 4 4.79 14.93 -3.26
C ALA A 4 5.20 14.43 -4.65
N ALA A 5 4.25 14.32 -5.56
CA ALA A 5 4.50 14.24 -7.00
C ALA A 5 4.27 15.63 -7.61
N ALA A 6 5.20 16.04 -8.48
CA ALA A 6 5.11 17.31 -9.19
C ALA A 6 4.74 17.08 -10.65
N GLN A 7 3.55 17.51 -11.03
CA GLN A 7 3.10 17.56 -12.41
C GLN A 7 3.39 18.95 -12.95
N PHE A 8 4.14 19.07 -14.04
CA PHE A 8 4.42 20.34 -14.71
C PHE A 8 4.84 20.07 -16.15
N LEU A 9 4.79 21.09 -17.00
CA LEU A 9 5.23 21.03 -18.39
C LEU A 9 6.71 21.47 -18.48
N PRO A 10 7.66 20.56 -18.77
CA PRO A 10 9.05 20.94 -18.99
C PRO A 10 9.23 21.68 -20.32
N VAL A 11 10.23 22.55 -20.39
CA VAL A 11 10.70 23.16 -21.64
C VAL A 11 11.60 22.14 -22.36
N PRO A 12 11.27 21.65 -23.57
CA PRO A 12 12.05 20.62 -24.24
C PRO A 12 13.52 21.02 -24.43
N GLY A 13 14.43 20.19 -23.93
CA GLY A 13 15.88 20.36 -24.05
C GLY A 13 16.53 21.43 -23.16
N ASP A 14 15.76 22.26 -22.45
CA ASP A 14 16.30 23.32 -21.59
C ASP A 14 16.49 22.82 -20.15
N ILE A 15 17.63 22.16 -19.92
CA ILE A 15 17.97 21.55 -18.62
C ILE A 15 17.99 22.59 -17.51
N GLU A 16 18.57 23.77 -17.75
CA GLU A 16 18.69 24.85 -16.78
C GLU A 16 17.34 25.41 -16.38
N ALA A 17 16.45 25.68 -17.34
CA ALA A 17 15.10 26.16 -17.05
C ALA A 17 14.28 25.11 -16.29
N ASN A 18 14.40 23.84 -16.68
CA ASN A 18 13.68 22.74 -16.01
C ASN A 18 14.22 22.50 -14.59
N ALA A 19 15.53 22.54 -14.38
CA ALA A 19 16.13 22.43 -13.05
C ALA A 19 15.67 23.57 -12.13
N ALA A 20 15.63 24.81 -12.64
CA ALA A 20 15.10 25.96 -11.90
C ALA A 20 13.61 25.78 -11.58
N ARG A 21 12.81 25.25 -12.51
CA ARG A 21 11.40 24.98 -12.29
C ARG A 21 11.18 23.90 -11.23
N MET A 22 11.93 22.80 -11.29
CA MET A 22 11.91 21.74 -10.28
C MET A 22 12.27 22.27 -8.90
N ALA A 23 13.30 23.14 -8.80
CA ALA A 23 13.69 23.78 -7.54
C ALA A 23 12.56 24.64 -6.94
N GLY A 24 11.80 25.36 -7.78
CA GLY A 24 10.62 26.12 -7.35
C GLY A 24 9.51 25.22 -6.81
N LEU A 25 9.16 24.16 -7.55
CA LEU A 25 8.13 23.19 -7.14
C LEU A 25 8.53 22.42 -5.88
N LEU A 26 9.82 22.08 -5.75
CA LEU A 26 10.37 21.49 -4.53
C LEU A 26 10.19 22.41 -3.32
N THR A 27 10.52 23.69 -3.49
CA THR A 27 10.37 24.70 -2.42
C THR A 27 8.89 24.87 -2.02
N GLU A 28 7.98 24.91 -3.00
CA GLU A 28 6.54 25.01 -2.75
C GLU A 28 6.00 23.78 -2.00
N ALA A 29 6.35 22.57 -2.46
CA ALA A 29 5.94 21.32 -1.82
C ALA A 29 6.49 21.21 -0.40
N ALA A 30 7.75 21.60 -0.17
CA ALA A 30 8.36 21.62 1.15
C ALA A 30 7.70 22.66 2.08
N GLY A 31 7.30 23.82 1.55
CA GLY A 31 6.48 24.80 2.27
C GLY A 31 5.12 24.24 2.71
N ARG A 32 4.63 23.19 2.04
CA ARG A 32 3.44 22.42 2.39
C ARG A 32 3.75 21.17 3.25
N GLY A 33 4.99 21.02 3.71
CA GLY A 33 5.45 19.97 4.61
C GLY A 33 6.00 18.71 3.93
N ALA A 34 6.15 18.69 2.60
CA ALA A 34 6.73 17.55 1.90
C ALA A 34 8.23 17.38 2.20
N GLY A 35 8.63 16.17 2.60
CA GLY A 35 10.04 15.81 2.82
C GLY A 35 10.71 15.17 1.62
N LEU A 36 9.95 14.84 0.56
CA LEU A 36 10.42 14.27 -0.69
C LEU A 36 9.51 14.71 -1.84
N VAL A 37 10.09 15.13 -2.96
CA VAL A 37 9.36 15.49 -4.19
C VAL A 37 9.84 14.64 -5.37
N VAL A 38 8.90 14.05 -6.10
CA VAL A 38 9.16 13.16 -7.25
C VAL A 38 8.72 13.85 -8.53
N PHE A 39 9.60 13.89 -9.52
CA PHE A 39 9.32 14.46 -10.84
C PHE A 39 9.00 13.37 -11.87
N PRO A 40 8.37 13.69 -13.01
CA PRO A 40 8.07 12.70 -14.05
C PRO A 40 9.31 12.14 -14.73
N GLU A 41 9.14 11.06 -15.50
CA GLU A 41 10.21 10.51 -16.34
C GLU A 41 10.78 11.55 -17.31
N LEU A 42 12.11 11.60 -17.43
CA LEU A 42 12.86 12.55 -18.28
C LEU A 42 12.48 14.03 -18.12
N ALA A 43 11.86 14.42 -17.00
CA ALA A 43 11.35 15.76 -16.80
C ALA A 43 12.42 16.87 -16.87
N LEU A 44 13.71 16.53 -16.72
CA LEU A 44 14.80 17.51 -16.86
C LEU A 44 15.01 17.96 -18.31
N THR A 45 14.71 17.10 -19.29
CA THR A 45 14.88 17.38 -20.73
C THR A 45 13.55 17.42 -21.48
N HIS A 46 12.45 17.04 -20.81
CA HIS A 46 11.23 16.51 -21.42
C HIS A 46 11.45 15.13 -22.08
N TYR A 47 10.36 14.37 -22.25
CA TYR A 47 10.40 13.07 -22.94
C TYR A 47 10.46 13.28 -24.45
N ASP A 48 11.60 13.72 -24.98
CA ASP A 48 11.80 13.94 -26.42
C ASP A 48 13.05 13.20 -26.89
N LEU A 49 12.83 11.98 -27.40
CA LEU A 49 13.92 11.08 -27.78
C LEU A 49 14.74 11.58 -28.98
N ASP A 50 14.08 12.24 -29.94
CA ASP A 50 14.74 12.80 -31.13
C ASP A 50 15.66 13.95 -30.73
N LEU A 51 15.19 14.82 -29.83
CA LEU A 51 15.97 15.93 -29.29
C LEU A 51 17.19 15.41 -28.51
N ILE A 52 17.01 14.40 -27.64
CA ILE A 52 18.12 13.78 -26.89
C ILE A 52 19.12 13.09 -27.83
N ALA A 53 18.64 12.41 -28.88
CA ALA A 53 19.50 11.77 -29.87
C ALA A 53 20.30 12.78 -30.71
N ALA A 54 19.77 13.99 -30.93
CA ALA A 54 20.44 15.05 -31.68
C ALA A 54 21.58 15.72 -30.89
N ASP A 55 21.50 15.77 -29.56
CA ASP A 55 22.56 16.31 -28.69
C ASP A 55 22.78 15.47 -27.42
N PRO A 56 23.33 14.24 -27.54
CA PRO A 56 23.50 13.34 -26.40
C PRO A 56 24.55 13.83 -25.40
N LEU A 57 25.47 14.72 -25.80
CA LEU A 57 26.45 15.30 -24.88
C LEU A 57 25.83 16.44 -24.08
N GLY A 58 25.14 17.37 -24.74
CA GLY A 58 24.49 18.50 -24.08
C GLY A 58 23.29 18.09 -23.25
N LEU A 59 22.56 17.04 -23.61
CA LEU A 59 21.28 16.68 -22.96
C LEU A 59 21.38 15.53 -21.96
N THR A 60 22.60 15.05 -21.70
CA THR A 60 22.86 14.10 -20.61
C THR A 60 23.48 14.79 -19.41
N VAL A 61 23.22 14.26 -18.22
CA VAL A 61 23.79 14.76 -16.96
C VAL A 61 24.53 13.65 -16.22
N THR A 62 25.60 14.03 -15.51
CA THR A 62 26.26 13.18 -14.51
C THR A 62 25.69 13.43 -13.13
N GLU A 63 26.04 12.57 -12.18
CA GLU A 63 25.67 12.74 -10.77
C GLU A 63 26.09 14.13 -10.24
N ASP A 64 27.30 14.59 -10.53
CA ASP A 64 27.83 15.89 -10.09
C ASP A 64 27.63 17.02 -11.10
N ASP A 65 26.67 16.88 -12.04
CA ASP A 65 26.45 17.91 -13.06
C ASP A 65 26.04 19.25 -12.43
N ALA A 66 26.76 20.32 -12.78
CA ALA A 66 26.54 21.65 -12.23
C ALA A 66 25.14 22.20 -12.53
N ARG A 67 24.47 21.73 -13.59
CA ARG A 67 23.12 22.16 -13.93
C ARG A 67 22.05 21.64 -12.96
N LEU A 68 22.38 20.65 -12.13
CA LEU A 68 21.53 20.21 -11.01
C LEU A 68 21.66 21.10 -9.77
N ALA A 69 22.56 22.10 -9.77
CA ALA A 69 22.78 22.98 -8.63
C ALA A 69 21.49 23.65 -8.11
N PRO A 70 20.56 24.18 -8.94
CA PRO A 70 19.32 24.76 -8.44
C PRO A 70 18.50 23.81 -7.57
N VAL A 71 18.40 22.54 -7.96
CA VAL A 71 17.67 21.52 -7.19
C VAL A 71 18.43 21.18 -5.90
N ARG A 72 19.76 21.02 -5.96
CA ARG A 72 20.59 20.73 -4.77
C ARG A 72 20.50 21.84 -3.74
N GLU A 73 20.55 23.11 -4.15
CA GLU A 73 20.39 24.24 -3.23
C GLU A 73 18.99 24.31 -2.64
N ALA A 74 17.95 24.06 -3.45
CA ALA A 74 16.57 24.00 -2.96
C ALA A 74 16.38 22.85 -1.94
N CYS A 75 16.98 21.68 -2.18
CA CYS A 75 16.98 20.58 -1.21
C CYS A 75 17.58 21.00 0.14
N ARG A 76 18.75 21.66 0.13
CA ARG A 76 19.42 22.17 1.35
C ARG A 76 18.59 23.22 2.07
N ALA A 77 18.07 24.18 1.33
CA ALA A 77 17.31 25.29 1.91
C ALA A 77 15.99 24.82 2.53
N ALA A 78 15.33 23.85 1.89
CA ALA A 78 14.05 23.32 2.32
C ALA A 78 14.16 22.16 3.33
N GLY A 79 15.32 21.52 3.44
CA GLY A 79 15.49 20.28 4.21
C GLY A 79 14.68 19.11 3.63
N ALA A 80 14.45 19.10 2.31
CA ALA A 80 13.64 18.12 1.60
C ALA A 80 14.44 17.47 0.46
N ALA A 81 14.12 16.21 0.15
CA ALA A 81 14.75 15.47 -0.93
C ALA A 81 14.01 15.61 -2.26
N ALA A 82 14.66 15.27 -3.37
CA ALA A 82 14.08 15.24 -4.71
C ALA A 82 14.47 13.98 -5.49
N VAL A 83 13.54 13.43 -6.29
CA VAL A 83 13.82 12.43 -7.33
C VAL A 83 13.77 13.14 -8.68
N VAL A 84 14.95 13.46 -9.22
CA VAL A 84 15.11 14.14 -10.52
C VAL A 84 15.34 13.10 -11.60
N ASN A 85 14.53 13.11 -12.66
CA ASN A 85 14.68 12.16 -13.76
C ASN A 85 15.21 12.82 -15.03
N ALA A 86 16.23 12.22 -15.62
CA ALA A 86 16.97 12.77 -16.76
C ALA A 86 17.70 11.69 -17.56
N PRO A 87 18.21 12.00 -18.77
CA PRO A 87 19.20 11.18 -19.44
C PRO A 87 20.51 11.17 -18.63
N GLY A 88 20.82 10.05 -17.98
CA GLY A 88 22.02 9.90 -17.18
C GLY A 88 23.20 9.46 -18.03
N ARG A 89 24.31 10.20 -17.96
CA ARG A 89 25.55 9.81 -18.63
C ARG A 89 26.12 8.54 -18.00
N ALA A 90 26.58 7.61 -18.82
CA ALA A 90 27.26 6.40 -18.38
C ALA A 90 28.72 6.71 -18.00
N SER A 91 29.29 5.91 -17.10
CA SER A 91 30.64 6.13 -16.58
C SER A 91 31.79 5.76 -17.54
N GLY A 92 31.49 5.36 -18.79
CA GLY A 92 32.48 4.94 -19.79
C GLY A 92 32.31 5.65 -21.14
N ASP A 93 33.43 6.04 -21.75
CA ASP A 93 33.45 6.70 -23.06
C ASP A 93 32.74 5.87 -24.14
N GLY A 94 31.88 6.52 -24.94
CA GLY A 94 31.13 5.89 -26.03
C GLY A 94 29.95 5.00 -25.61
N SER A 95 29.65 4.89 -24.31
CA SER A 95 28.48 4.18 -23.83
C SER A 95 27.20 4.98 -24.05
N ARG A 96 26.11 4.29 -24.43
CA ARG A 96 24.78 4.90 -24.50
C ARG A 96 24.36 5.39 -23.10
N PRO A 97 23.68 6.54 -23.01
CA PRO A 97 23.13 7.01 -21.73
C PRO A 97 22.06 6.06 -21.18
N ALA A 98 21.63 6.28 -19.96
CA ALA A 98 20.49 5.61 -19.35
C ALA A 98 19.33 6.60 -19.12
N ILE A 99 18.12 6.08 -18.91
CA ILE A 99 17.02 6.87 -18.32
C ILE A 99 17.18 6.75 -16.81
N SER A 100 17.58 7.84 -16.15
CA SER A 100 18.07 7.79 -14.78
C SER A 100 17.21 8.61 -13.82
N SER A 101 16.96 8.07 -12.63
CA SER A 101 16.44 8.75 -11.46
C SER A 101 17.58 9.08 -10.50
N PHE A 102 17.84 10.35 -10.26
CA PHE A 102 18.81 10.86 -9.29
C PHE A 102 18.06 11.26 -8.02
N VAL A 103 18.29 10.54 -6.92
CA VAL A 103 17.73 10.91 -5.61
C VAL A 103 18.71 11.85 -4.92
N ILE A 104 18.32 13.12 -4.79
CA ILE A 104 19.08 14.16 -4.11
C ILE A 104 18.52 14.31 -2.71
N GLY A 105 19.36 14.15 -1.70
CA GLY A 105 19.00 14.22 -0.28
C GLY A 105 18.78 15.64 0.23
N PRO A 106 18.26 15.79 1.45
CA PRO A 106 17.98 17.10 2.07
C PRO A 106 19.24 17.92 2.37
N ASP A 107 20.43 17.30 2.33
CA ASP A 107 21.73 17.98 2.40
C ASP A 107 22.28 18.36 1.00
N GLY A 108 21.49 18.12 -0.04
CA GLY A 108 21.86 18.34 -1.43
C GLY A 108 22.90 17.36 -1.96
N ALA A 109 23.21 16.26 -1.26
CA ALA A 109 24.07 15.18 -1.74
C ALA A 109 23.27 14.13 -2.54
N LEU A 110 23.95 13.32 -3.37
CA LEU A 110 23.31 12.18 -4.02
C LEU A 110 23.09 11.06 -2.98
N VAL A 111 21.85 10.59 -2.84
CA VAL A 111 21.48 9.43 -2.01
C VAL A 111 21.60 8.14 -2.81
N THR A 112 21.06 8.13 -4.02
CA THR A 112 21.17 6.99 -4.95
C THR A 112 20.92 7.44 -6.38
N ARG A 113 21.36 6.62 -7.33
CA ARG A 113 21.00 6.67 -8.75
C ARG A 113 20.34 5.34 -9.13
N TYR A 114 19.22 5.42 -9.83
CA TYR A 114 18.55 4.28 -10.44
C TYR A 114 18.51 4.48 -11.95
N ASP A 115 18.90 3.47 -12.72
CA ASP A 115 18.80 3.46 -14.17
C ASP A 115 17.68 2.49 -14.58
N LYS A 116 16.74 2.95 -15.41
CA LYS A 116 15.56 2.18 -15.86
C LYS A 116 15.97 0.83 -16.43
N ILE A 117 15.38 -0.25 -15.91
CA ILE A 117 15.71 -1.62 -16.31
C ILE A 117 14.97 -2.01 -17.59
N HIS A 118 13.67 -1.75 -17.66
CA HIS A 118 12.84 -2.17 -18.79
C HIS A 118 12.64 -1.01 -19.77
N LEU A 119 13.36 -1.01 -20.89
CA LEU A 119 13.22 -0.01 -21.94
C LEU A 119 12.05 -0.31 -22.89
N LEU A 120 11.35 0.72 -23.35
CA LEU A 120 10.18 0.62 -24.23
C LEU A 120 10.46 1.18 -25.63
N GLY A 121 10.18 0.38 -26.66
CA GLY A 121 10.19 0.85 -28.06
C GLY A 121 11.52 1.51 -28.44
N ASP A 122 11.46 2.75 -28.96
CA ASP A 122 12.60 3.51 -29.47
C ASP A 122 13.65 3.86 -28.40
N GLU A 123 13.31 3.78 -27.11
CA GLU A 123 14.29 3.89 -26.02
C GLU A 123 15.43 2.87 -26.18
N ASN A 124 15.14 1.68 -26.73
CA ASN A 124 16.12 0.62 -26.93
C ASN A 124 17.21 0.96 -27.94
N ALA A 125 16.99 1.95 -28.82
CA ALA A 125 18.03 2.44 -29.73
C ALA A 125 18.96 3.43 -29.03
N LEU A 126 18.41 4.31 -28.21
CA LEU A 126 19.11 5.45 -27.61
C LEU A 126 19.76 5.14 -26.25
N PHE A 127 19.10 4.35 -25.40
CA PHE A 127 19.51 4.13 -24.02
C PHE A 127 20.04 2.71 -23.76
N ALA A 128 20.85 2.58 -22.70
CA ALA A 128 21.23 1.31 -22.12
C ALA A 128 20.33 0.98 -20.91
N PRO A 129 19.90 -0.28 -20.74
CA PRO A 129 19.13 -0.70 -19.58
C PRO A 129 20.02 -0.71 -18.32
N GLY A 130 19.43 -0.35 -17.19
CA GLY A 130 20.03 -0.55 -15.87
C GLY A 130 20.02 -2.02 -15.44
N THR A 131 20.76 -2.32 -14.37
CA THR A 131 20.91 -3.70 -13.85
C THR A 131 20.65 -3.82 -12.36
N ALA A 132 20.37 -2.72 -11.67
CA ALA A 132 20.25 -2.68 -10.21
C ALA A 132 18.85 -2.24 -9.79
N GLU A 133 18.32 -2.85 -8.73
CA GLU A 133 17.05 -2.48 -8.14
C GLU A 133 17.10 -1.08 -7.53
N GLY A 134 16.17 -0.20 -7.92
CA GLY A 134 16.07 1.15 -7.39
C GLY A 134 15.54 1.14 -5.95
N ARG A 135 16.43 1.15 -4.96
CA ARG A 135 16.09 1.16 -3.52
C ARG A 135 16.87 2.24 -2.78
N PHE A 136 16.20 2.93 -1.87
CA PHE A 136 16.88 3.84 -0.94
C PHE A 136 16.11 3.99 0.37
N THR A 137 16.75 4.61 1.37
CA THR A 137 16.13 4.91 2.66
C THR A 137 16.24 6.41 2.94
N LEU A 138 15.13 7.02 3.33
CA LEU A 138 15.06 8.43 3.71
C LEU A 138 14.17 8.58 4.94
N GLY A 139 14.68 9.23 5.99
CA GLY A 139 13.93 9.43 7.24
C GLY A 139 13.42 8.13 7.88
N GLY A 140 14.19 7.03 7.76
CA GLY A 140 13.81 5.71 8.28
C GLY A 140 12.77 4.95 7.45
N ILE A 141 12.34 5.49 6.31
CA ILE A 141 11.39 4.85 5.40
C ILE A 141 12.17 4.33 4.19
N ARG A 142 11.90 3.09 3.78
CA ARG A 142 12.50 2.45 2.60
C ARG A 142 11.59 2.63 1.39
N PHE A 143 12.17 3.10 0.30
CA PHE A 143 11.48 3.45 -0.94
C PHE A 143 11.97 2.58 -2.10
N ALA A 144 11.07 2.26 -3.02
CA ALA A 144 11.38 1.72 -4.33
C ALA A 144 11.18 2.77 -5.42
N LEU A 145 12.08 2.77 -6.41
CA LEU A 145 12.01 3.58 -7.62
C LEU A 145 11.64 2.67 -8.80
N ALA A 146 10.75 3.15 -9.66
CA ALA A 146 10.45 2.51 -10.93
C ALA A 146 10.09 3.55 -11.99
N THR A 147 10.61 3.36 -13.20
CA THR A 147 10.48 4.33 -14.27
C THR A 147 9.61 3.77 -15.39
N CYS A 148 8.45 4.41 -15.58
CA CYS A 148 7.46 4.19 -16.63
C CYS A 148 7.19 2.73 -17.01
N PHE A 149 7.92 2.19 -17.99
CA PHE A 149 7.66 0.83 -18.46
C PHE A 149 7.96 -0.23 -17.40
N ASP A 150 8.87 0.05 -16.45
CA ASP A 150 9.06 -0.79 -15.25
C ASP A 150 7.74 -1.06 -14.52
N ASN A 151 6.81 -0.10 -14.50
CA ASN A 151 5.51 -0.22 -13.82
C ASN A 151 4.55 -1.20 -14.51
N SER A 152 4.94 -1.77 -15.65
CA SER A 152 4.16 -2.81 -16.35
C SER A 152 4.53 -4.22 -15.90
N PHE A 153 5.55 -4.36 -15.06
CA PHE A 153 6.14 -5.62 -14.60
C PHE A 153 5.79 -5.84 -13.12
N PRO A 154 4.82 -6.72 -12.78
CA PRO A 154 4.38 -6.95 -11.41
C PRO A 154 5.52 -7.35 -10.46
N GLU A 155 6.55 -8.02 -10.99
CA GLU A 155 7.71 -8.45 -10.22
C GLU A 155 8.52 -7.28 -9.63
N VAL A 156 8.45 -6.07 -10.21
CA VAL A 156 9.14 -4.89 -9.69
C VAL A 156 8.53 -4.46 -8.36
N ALA A 157 7.20 -4.36 -8.31
CA ALA A 157 6.47 -4.05 -7.08
C ALA A 157 6.54 -5.18 -6.06
N GLU A 158 6.51 -6.43 -6.52
CA GLU A 158 6.68 -7.58 -5.64
C GLU A 158 8.04 -7.59 -4.94
N ARG A 159 9.13 -7.39 -5.69
CA ARG A 159 10.48 -7.31 -5.11
C ARG A 159 10.62 -6.10 -4.19
N ALA A 160 10.02 -4.96 -4.52
CA ALA A 160 10.00 -3.79 -3.65
C ALA A 160 9.40 -4.12 -2.27
N ALA A 161 8.23 -4.77 -2.23
CA ALA A 161 7.61 -5.20 -0.97
C ALA A 161 8.46 -6.24 -0.23
N ALA A 162 9.04 -7.21 -0.95
CA ALA A 162 9.92 -8.22 -0.36
C ALA A 162 11.21 -7.61 0.26
N ASP A 163 11.71 -6.52 -0.33
CA ASP A 163 12.86 -5.76 0.18
C ASP A 163 12.50 -4.87 1.38
N GLY A 164 11.26 -4.92 1.87
CA GLY A 164 10.77 -4.10 2.98
C GLY A 164 10.52 -2.63 2.60
N CYS A 165 10.34 -2.32 1.31
CA CYS A 165 9.91 -0.98 0.92
C CYS A 165 8.49 -0.73 1.40
N ARG A 166 8.22 0.51 1.81
CA ARG A 166 6.89 0.96 2.22
C ARG A 166 6.22 1.84 1.17
N VAL A 167 7.01 2.41 0.29
CA VAL A 167 6.58 3.39 -0.70
C VAL A 167 7.19 3.02 -2.05
N TYR A 168 6.35 3.01 -3.06
CA TYR A 168 6.69 2.78 -4.45
C TYR A 168 6.53 4.09 -5.22
N LEU A 169 7.63 4.62 -5.75
CA LEU A 169 7.68 5.87 -6.49
C LEU A 169 7.73 5.57 -7.99
N ALA A 170 6.64 5.86 -8.67
CA ALA A 170 6.49 5.69 -10.11
C ALA A 170 6.75 7.02 -10.82
N SER A 171 7.89 7.15 -11.52
CA SER A 171 8.15 8.28 -12.42
C SER A 171 7.77 7.86 -13.84
N SER A 172 6.80 8.51 -14.47
CA SER A 172 6.25 8.04 -15.76
C SER A 172 6.04 9.17 -16.78
N PHE A 173 5.95 8.79 -18.05
CA PHE A 173 5.43 9.63 -19.13
C PHE A 173 4.52 8.79 -20.04
N HIS A 174 3.20 8.94 -19.92
CA HIS A 174 2.23 8.33 -20.84
C HIS A 174 0.88 9.05 -20.87
N GLY A 175 0.16 8.90 -21.99
CA GLY A 175 -1.15 9.52 -22.23
C GLY A 175 -2.36 8.63 -21.89
N ALA A 176 -2.12 7.41 -21.45
CA ALA A 176 -3.16 6.41 -21.19
C ALA A 176 -3.74 6.54 -19.77
N ALA A 177 -4.93 7.13 -19.63
CA ALA A 177 -5.60 7.32 -18.34
C ALA A 177 -5.92 6.00 -17.63
N GLU A 178 -6.28 4.96 -18.38
CA GLU A 178 -6.56 3.62 -17.87
C GLU A 178 -5.33 2.94 -17.23
N ARG A 179 -4.11 3.38 -17.59
CA ARG A 179 -2.89 2.91 -16.91
C ARG A 179 -2.76 3.50 -15.51
N VAL A 180 -3.31 4.69 -15.26
CA VAL A 180 -3.28 5.34 -13.94
C VAL A 180 -4.10 4.55 -12.93
N GLU A 181 -5.22 3.95 -13.36
CA GLU A 181 -6.10 3.14 -12.51
C GLU A 181 -5.41 1.90 -11.94
N ARG A 182 -4.41 1.35 -12.65
CA ARG A 182 -3.67 0.15 -12.22
C ARG A 182 -2.84 0.37 -10.95
N TYR A 183 -2.45 1.60 -10.65
CA TYR A 183 -1.66 1.89 -9.44
C TYR A 183 -2.45 1.64 -8.15
N ALA A 184 -3.79 1.70 -8.20
CA ALA A 184 -4.64 1.33 -7.07
C ALA A 184 -4.50 -0.17 -6.75
N GLN A 185 -4.52 -1.02 -7.78
CA GLN A 185 -4.30 -2.46 -7.62
C GLN A 185 -2.88 -2.75 -7.15
N GLN A 186 -1.87 -2.12 -7.75
CA GLN A 186 -0.48 -2.31 -7.32
C GLN A 186 -0.24 -1.91 -5.86
N ALA A 187 -0.89 -0.85 -5.39
CA ALA A 187 -0.83 -0.45 -3.98
C ALA A 187 -1.41 -1.53 -3.06
N ARG A 188 -2.60 -2.05 -3.40
CA ARG A 188 -3.29 -3.13 -2.66
C ARG A 188 -2.51 -4.42 -2.62
N ASP A 189 -2.14 -4.94 -3.79
CA ASP A 189 -1.56 -6.27 -3.96
C ASP A 189 -0.24 -6.43 -3.19
N HIS A 190 0.45 -5.32 -2.95
CA HIS A 190 1.76 -5.30 -2.31
C HIS A 190 1.78 -4.55 -0.97
N GLY A 191 0.65 -3.99 -0.52
CA GLY A 191 0.58 -3.20 0.72
C GLY A 191 1.50 -1.96 0.70
N LEU A 192 1.70 -1.36 -0.48
CA LEU A 192 2.61 -0.24 -0.69
C LEU A 192 1.83 1.07 -0.79
N HIS A 193 2.38 2.15 -0.22
CA HIS A 193 2.02 3.48 -0.71
C HIS A 193 2.52 3.63 -2.14
N VAL A 194 1.71 4.12 -3.05
CA VAL A 194 2.14 4.40 -4.43
C VAL A 194 2.02 5.89 -4.69
N LEU A 195 3.09 6.49 -5.21
CA LEU A 195 3.10 7.86 -5.68
C LEU A 195 3.50 7.88 -7.16
N LEU A 196 2.60 8.35 -8.02
CA LEU A 196 2.82 8.55 -9.44
C LEU A 196 3.12 10.02 -9.72
N ALA A 197 4.30 10.30 -10.26
CA ALA A 197 4.60 11.52 -10.98
C ALA A 197 4.56 11.21 -12.48
N ASN A 198 3.49 11.62 -13.16
CA ASN A 198 3.31 11.39 -14.59
C ASN A 198 3.43 12.70 -15.37
N GLY A 199 4.13 12.63 -16.51
CA GLY A 199 4.39 13.78 -17.35
C GLY A 199 3.14 14.28 -18.09
N MET A 200 3.22 15.50 -18.57
CA MET A 200 2.17 16.17 -19.34
C MET A 200 2.71 16.77 -20.63
N GLY A 201 1.83 16.98 -21.60
CA GLY A 201 2.18 17.59 -22.89
C GLY A 201 2.72 16.59 -23.91
N THR A 202 3.21 17.10 -25.03
CA THR A 202 3.76 16.31 -26.14
C THR A 202 5.27 16.33 -26.09
N GLY A 203 5.91 15.17 -26.05
CA GLY A 203 7.36 15.00 -26.11
C GLY A 203 7.71 14.11 -27.29
N GLY A 204 8.33 14.69 -28.32
CA GLY A 204 8.47 14.03 -29.63
C GLY A 204 7.14 13.44 -30.13
N SER A 205 7.12 12.13 -30.35
CA SER A 205 5.94 11.36 -30.81
C SER A 205 5.02 10.87 -29.69
N ALA A 206 5.40 11.04 -28.42
CA ALA A 206 4.63 10.59 -27.26
C ALA A 206 3.86 11.74 -26.60
N SER A 207 2.81 11.41 -25.86
CA SER A 207 2.05 12.36 -25.04
C SER A 207 1.95 11.90 -23.59
N GLY A 208 1.92 12.86 -22.67
CA GLY A 208 1.65 12.69 -21.25
C GLY A 208 0.28 13.28 -20.90
N CYS A 209 -0.56 12.51 -20.21
CA CYS A 209 -1.89 12.97 -19.78
C CYS A 209 -1.89 13.69 -18.43
N GLY A 210 -0.74 13.82 -17.75
CA GLY A 210 -0.72 14.24 -16.36
C GLY A 210 -1.37 13.16 -15.49
N LEU A 211 -2.45 13.52 -14.76
CA LEU A 211 -3.13 12.60 -13.84
C LEU A 211 -2.20 11.99 -12.77
N SER A 212 -1.16 12.73 -12.36
CA SER A 212 -0.34 12.33 -11.21
C SER A 212 -1.24 12.01 -10.00
N GLY A 213 -0.80 11.08 -9.15
CA GLY A 213 -1.69 10.51 -8.14
C GLY A 213 -0.95 9.89 -6.97
N ALA A 214 -1.66 9.76 -5.85
CA ALA A 214 -1.18 9.08 -4.67
C ALA A 214 -2.22 8.08 -4.17
N TRP A 215 -1.77 6.88 -3.84
CA TRP A 215 -2.60 5.79 -3.32
C TRP A 215 -2.04 5.28 -2.00
N LEU A 216 -2.96 5.06 -1.05
CA LEU A 216 -2.66 4.34 0.18
C LEU A 216 -2.45 2.84 -0.10
N PRO A 217 -1.89 2.07 0.86
CA PRO A 217 -1.83 0.61 0.77
C PRO A 217 -3.17 -0.08 0.54
N SER A 218 -4.30 0.58 0.81
CA SER A 218 -5.65 0.10 0.47
C SER A 218 -6.01 0.26 -1.01
N GLY A 219 -5.17 0.91 -1.81
CA GLY A 219 -5.49 1.35 -3.16
C GLY A 219 -6.47 2.52 -3.22
N GLU A 220 -6.83 3.12 -2.08
CA GLU A 220 -7.59 4.38 -2.07
C GLU A 220 -6.72 5.50 -2.65
N ARG A 221 -7.23 6.17 -3.69
CA ARG A 221 -6.57 7.33 -4.27
C ARG A 221 -6.89 8.57 -3.42
N VAL A 222 -5.93 9.01 -2.63
CA VAL A 222 -6.12 10.12 -1.67
C VAL A 222 -5.78 11.50 -2.24
N ALA A 223 -5.06 11.53 -3.36
CA ALA A 223 -4.76 12.78 -4.06
C ALA A 223 -4.56 12.55 -5.57
N ALA A 224 -4.90 13.57 -6.36
CA ALA A 224 -4.84 13.54 -7.81
C ALA A 224 -4.57 14.95 -8.36
N ALA A 225 -3.75 15.05 -9.41
CA ALA A 225 -3.69 16.22 -10.28
C ALA A 225 -4.71 16.08 -11.42
N ALA A 226 -5.10 17.19 -12.03
CA ALA A 226 -5.99 17.16 -13.17
C ALA A 226 -5.35 16.51 -14.41
N GLU A 227 -6.21 16.08 -15.33
CA GLU A 227 -5.81 15.64 -16.66
C GLU A 227 -5.32 16.85 -17.47
N TRP A 228 -4.23 16.67 -18.20
CA TRP A 228 -3.74 17.65 -19.14
C TRP A 228 -4.53 17.57 -20.46
N THR A 229 -5.37 18.58 -20.70
CA THR A 229 -6.19 18.69 -21.92
C THR A 229 -5.60 19.65 -22.97
N GLY A 230 -4.39 20.18 -22.75
CA GLY A 230 -3.75 21.14 -23.66
C GLY A 230 -4.26 22.58 -23.53
N THR A 231 -5.30 22.84 -22.73
CA THR A 231 -5.88 24.18 -22.56
C THR A 231 -6.30 24.44 -21.11
N GLY A 232 -5.65 25.40 -20.44
CA GLY A 232 -5.98 25.82 -19.08
C GLY A 232 -5.30 27.14 -18.71
N PRO A 233 -5.82 27.91 -17.73
CA PRO A 233 -5.16 29.13 -17.27
C PRO A 233 -3.92 28.80 -16.42
N GLY A 234 -2.75 29.33 -16.80
CA GLY A 234 -1.47 29.09 -16.10
C GLY A 234 -0.54 28.11 -16.84
N ASP A 235 0.58 27.75 -16.21
CA ASP A 235 1.54 26.75 -16.75
C ASP A 235 1.11 25.29 -16.48
N GLY A 236 -0.07 25.10 -15.88
CA GLY A 236 -0.68 23.79 -15.64
C GLY A 236 0.00 22.93 -14.56
N ALA A 237 0.91 23.51 -13.77
CA ALA A 237 1.61 22.74 -12.75
C ALA A 237 0.77 22.50 -11.50
N GLU A 238 0.87 21.28 -10.96
CA GLU A 238 0.15 20.83 -9.79
C GLU A 238 1.04 19.94 -8.91
N LEU A 239 0.78 19.96 -7.60
CA LEU A 239 1.47 19.14 -6.61
C LEU A 239 0.46 18.20 -5.93
N VAL A 240 0.72 16.90 -6.02
CA VAL A 240 -0.06 15.83 -5.39
C VAL A 240 0.68 15.38 -4.14
N LEU A 241 0.09 15.57 -2.95
CA LEU A 241 0.73 15.25 -1.68
C LEU A 241 0.02 14.08 -1.00
N THR A 242 0.80 13.22 -0.36
CA THR A 242 0.28 12.17 0.53
C THR A 242 1.18 11.99 1.74
N ASP A 243 0.60 11.53 2.85
CA ASP A 243 1.35 11.19 4.04
C ASP A 243 1.57 9.69 4.14
N VAL A 244 2.84 9.27 4.13
CA VAL A 244 3.20 7.85 4.23
C VAL A 244 3.27 7.36 5.69
N ARG A 245 2.70 8.11 6.64
CA ARG A 245 2.48 7.66 8.03
C ARG A 245 1.32 6.67 8.12
N ASP A 246 0.26 6.85 7.34
CA ASP A 246 -0.92 6.00 7.38
C ASP A 246 -0.55 4.59 6.90
N ARG A 247 -0.71 3.57 7.74
CA ARG A 247 -0.29 2.19 7.46
C ARG A 247 -1.50 1.29 7.68
N ILE A 248 -1.88 0.54 6.64
CA ILE A 248 -2.60 -0.72 6.88
C ILE A 248 -1.54 -1.75 7.19
N THR A 249 -1.49 -2.19 8.44
CA THR A 249 -0.75 -3.41 8.79
C THR A 249 -1.59 -4.59 8.35
N LEU A 250 -1.10 -5.36 7.38
CA LEU A 250 -1.71 -6.64 7.04
C LEU A 250 -1.39 -7.66 8.14
N MET A 251 -2.27 -8.66 8.32
CA MET A 251 -2.05 -9.72 9.30
C MET A 251 -0.74 -10.48 9.04
N ALA A 252 -0.37 -10.63 7.77
CA ALA A 252 0.85 -11.28 7.31
C ALA A 252 2.12 -10.40 7.39
N ASP A 253 2.04 -9.16 7.88
CA ASP A 253 3.21 -8.28 8.01
C ASP A 253 4.24 -8.91 8.96
N PRO A 254 5.53 -8.97 8.60
CA PRO A 254 6.58 -9.53 9.46
C PRO A 254 6.65 -8.89 10.86
N ALA A 255 6.24 -7.62 11.01
CA ALA A 255 6.15 -6.97 12.31
C ALA A 255 5.10 -7.60 13.23
N VAL A 256 4.02 -8.17 12.67
CA VAL A 256 3.01 -8.93 13.45
C VAL A 256 3.61 -10.24 13.92
N ALA A 257 4.28 -10.98 13.01
CA ALA A 257 4.95 -12.24 13.34
C ALA A 257 6.04 -12.09 14.42
N ALA A 258 6.72 -10.94 14.43
CA ALA A 258 7.80 -10.62 15.36
C ALA A 258 7.33 -10.36 16.80
N ILE A 259 6.02 -10.13 17.04
CA ILE A 259 5.49 -9.92 18.38
C ILE A 259 5.63 -11.21 19.22
N PRO A 260 6.26 -11.16 20.40
CA PRO A 260 6.33 -12.30 21.30
C PRO A 260 4.95 -12.67 21.84
N VAL A 261 4.73 -13.96 22.10
CA VAL A 261 3.48 -14.46 22.69
C VAL A 261 3.76 -14.95 24.10
N GLU A 262 3.09 -14.35 25.07
CA GLU A 262 3.05 -14.76 26.48
C GLU A 262 1.65 -15.29 26.78
N GLU A 263 1.42 -16.57 26.48
CA GLU A 263 0.11 -17.21 26.65
C GLU A 263 -0.34 -17.19 28.12
N CYS A 264 -1.48 -16.53 28.38
CA CYS A 264 -2.00 -16.32 29.73
C CYS A 264 -2.83 -17.49 30.30
N GLY A 265 -3.15 -18.51 29.49
CA GLY A 265 -3.80 -19.74 29.92
C GLY A 265 -5.34 -19.71 29.94
N GLU A 266 -5.96 -18.62 29.48
CA GLU A 266 -7.41 -18.43 29.51
C GLU A 266 -8.17 -19.53 28.72
N PRO A 267 -9.31 -20.07 29.20
CA PRO A 267 -10.01 -21.12 28.48
C PRO A 267 -10.67 -20.61 27.19
N LEU A 268 -10.84 -21.53 26.23
CA LEU A 268 -11.79 -21.36 25.13
C LEU A 268 -13.18 -21.77 25.65
N VAL A 269 -14.18 -20.91 25.50
CA VAL A 269 -15.56 -21.14 25.95
C VAL A 269 -16.51 -21.15 24.76
N ASP A 270 -17.52 -22.01 24.81
CA ASP A 270 -18.56 -22.07 23.79
C ASP A 270 -19.57 -20.94 24.00
N VAL A 271 -19.56 -19.96 23.09
CA VAL A 271 -20.36 -18.73 23.16
C VAL A 271 -21.86 -19.04 23.28
N ARG A 272 -22.35 -20.11 22.64
CA ARG A 272 -23.77 -20.51 22.65
C ARG A 272 -24.25 -20.84 24.06
N THR A 273 -23.35 -21.40 24.89
CA THR A 273 -23.66 -21.80 26.27
C THR A 273 -23.27 -20.74 27.29
N ALA A 274 -22.13 -20.10 27.10
CA ALA A 274 -21.59 -19.12 28.03
C ALA A 274 -22.27 -17.75 27.92
N ALA A 275 -22.84 -17.43 26.76
CA ALA A 275 -23.45 -16.13 26.47
C ALA A 275 -24.71 -16.25 25.58
N PRO A 276 -25.81 -16.86 26.08
CA PRO A 276 -27.03 -17.05 25.30
C PRO A 276 -27.72 -15.75 24.85
N ALA A 277 -27.28 -14.59 25.36
CA ALA A 277 -27.76 -13.28 24.93
C ALA A 277 -27.15 -12.81 23.59
N LEU A 278 -25.98 -13.34 23.20
CA LEU A 278 -25.37 -13.08 21.89
C LEU A 278 -26.02 -13.97 20.84
N LEU A 279 -26.37 -13.38 19.70
CA LEU A 279 -26.84 -14.15 18.56
C LEU A 279 -25.63 -14.83 17.91
N VAL A 280 -25.74 -16.11 17.61
CA VAL A 280 -24.72 -16.89 16.89
C VAL A 280 -25.31 -17.25 15.54
N ALA A 281 -24.57 -17.00 14.45
CA ALA A 281 -25.01 -17.29 13.10
C ALA A 281 -25.38 -18.77 12.93
N GLU A 282 -26.57 -19.04 12.38
CA GLU A 282 -27.13 -20.40 12.27
C GLU A 282 -26.56 -21.19 11.08
N ASP A 283 -26.08 -20.50 10.05
CA ASP A 283 -25.55 -21.06 8.81
C ASP A 283 -24.09 -21.54 8.95
N ARG A 284 -23.36 -21.02 9.94
CA ARG A 284 -22.00 -21.46 10.26
C ARG A 284 -22.04 -22.81 10.99
N HIS A 285 -21.39 -23.80 10.38
CA HIS A 285 -21.26 -25.13 10.94
C HIS A 285 -19.89 -25.72 10.59
N ASP A 286 -19.26 -26.33 11.58
CA ASP A 286 -18.15 -27.26 11.37
C ASP A 286 -18.42 -28.53 12.19
N ALA A 287 -17.77 -29.64 11.83
CA ALA A 287 -18.05 -30.95 12.42
C ALA A 287 -17.89 -31.00 13.95
N LEU A 288 -17.12 -30.08 14.54
CA LEU A 288 -16.79 -30.05 15.97
C LEU A 288 -17.34 -28.81 16.68
N GLY A 289 -18.10 -27.97 15.96
CA GLY A 289 -18.61 -26.68 16.43
C GLY A 289 -17.53 -25.73 16.92
N ALA A 290 -16.31 -25.84 16.37
CA ALA A 290 -15.14 -25.07 16.81
C ALA A 290 -15.33 -23.56 16.59
N PHE A 291 -16.00 -23.15 15.51
CA PHE A 291 -16.25 -21.74 15.20
C PHE A 291 -16.90 -20.96 16.35
N ALA A 292 -17.73 -21.62 17.16
CA ALA A 292 -18.48 -21.02 18.27
C ALA A 292 -17.66 -20.83 19.55
N PHE A 293 -16.37 -21.19 19.54
CA PHE A 293 -15.48 -21.01 20.68
C PHE A 293 -14.72 -19.70 20.60
N LEU A 294 -14.43 -19.11 21.76
CA LEU A 294 -13.67 -17.87 21.88
C LEU A 294 -12.97 -17.84 23.25
N ARG A 295 -11.88 -17.08 23.41
CA ARG A 295 -11.31 -16.86 24.75
C ARG A 295 -12.31 -16.14 25.64
N GLU A 296 -12.41 -16.55 26.90
CA GLU A 296 -13.38 -16.01 27.86
C GLU A 296 -13.32 -14.48 27.96
N GLY A 297 -12.13 -13.90 27.99
CA GLY A 297 -11.89 -12.47 28.10
C GLY A 297 -12.30 -11.69 26.85
N VAL A 298 -12.22 -12.31 25.68
CA VAL A 298 -12.76 -11.71 24.45
C VAL A 298 -14.29 -11.77 24.49
N LEU A 299 -14.88 -12.88 24.96
CA LEU A 299 -16.33 -12.98 25.15
C LEU A 299 -16.88 -11.93 26.12
N GLN A 300 -16.20 -11.68 27.25
CA GLN A 300 -16.61 -10.62 28.19
C GLN A 300 -16.60 -9.24 27.54
N ARG A 301 -15.65 -8.97 26.64
CA ARG A 301 -15.60 -7.72 25.87
C ARG A 301 -16.73 -7.62 24.86
N LEU A 302 -17.09 -8.71 24.19
CA LEU A 302 -18.25 -8.73 23.30
C LEU A 302 -19.56 -8.47 24.07
N LEU A 303 -19.71 -9.03 25.27
CA LEU A 303 -20.84 -8.74 26.14
C LEU A 303 -20.88 -7.28 26.60
N ALA A 304 -19.72 -6.66 26.83
CA ALA A 304 -19.64 -5.23 27.13
C ALA A 304 -20.00 -4.37 25.90
N ALA A 305 -19.48 -4.71 24.72
CA ALA A 305 -19.81 -4.04 23.46
C ALA A 305 -21.30 -4.14 23.14
N GLN A 306 -21.91 -5.32 23.26
CA GLN A 306 -23.35 -5.54 23.08
C GLN A 306 -24.20 -4.65 24.00
N LYS A 307 -23.79 -4.45 25.25
CA LYS A 307 -24.50 -3.56 26.19
C LYS A 307 -24.38 -2.08 25.83
N SER A 308 -23.37 -1.70 25.05
CA SER A 308 -23.14 -0.32 24.61
C SER A 308 -23.81 0.03 23.28
N LEU A 309 -24.37 -0.97 22.58
CA LEU A 309 -25.07 -0.73 21.32
C LEU A 309 -26.33 0.12 21.52
N PRO A 310 -26.69 0.97 20.55
CA PRO A 310 -27.98 1.66 20.54
C PRO A 310 -29.15 0.67 20.57
N ASP A 311 -30.28 1.12 21.13
CA ASP A 311 -31.53 0.37 21.09
C ASP A 311 -31.88 -0.02 19.65
N GLY A 312 -32.32 -1.27 19.46
CA GLY A 312 -32.68 -1.81 18.15
C GLY A 312 -31.55 -2.51 17.40
N LEU A 313 -30.32 -2.53 17.92
CA LEU A 313 -29.18 -3.24 17.32
C LEU A 313 -28.60 -4.31 18.23
N ARG A 314 -28.15 -5.41 17.63
CA ARG A 314 -27.47 -6.53 18.32
C ARG A 314 -26.23 -6.97 17.55
N LEU A 315 -25.26 -7.52 18.30
CA LEU A 315 -24.15 -8.25 17.71
C LEU A 315 -24.62 -9.64 17.30
N GLN A 316 -24.24 -10.06 16.10
CA GLN A 316 -24.29 -11.44 15.66
C GLN A 316 -22.87 -11.97 15.50
N PHE A 317 -22.53 -12.98 16.30
CA PHE A 317 -21.27 -13.70 16.28
C PHE A 317 -21.25 -14.69 15.10
N VAL A 318 -20.18 -14.68 14.32
CA VAL A 318 -20.05 -15.52 13.12
C VAL A 318 -18.95 -16.57 13.27
N GLU A 319 -17.75 -16.18 13.67
CA GLU A 319 -16.63 -17.12 13.90
C GLU A 319 -15.69 -16.57 14.97
N GLY A 320 -15.25 -17.40 15.92
CA GLY A 320 -14.25 -17.03 16.92
C GLY A 320 -13.00 -17.88 16.80
N TYR A 321 -13.14 -19.20 16.89
CA TYR A 321 -12.01 -20.11 16.94
C TYR A 321 -11.94 -21.04 15.74
N ARG A 322 -10.73 -21.14 15.18
CA ARG A 322 -10.41 -22.05 14.08
C ARG A 322 -9.25 -22.96 14.47
N PRO A 323 -9.44 -24.30 14.52
CA PRO A 323 -8.38 -25.21 14.94
C PRO A 323 -7.08 -25.02 14.14
N PRO A 324 -5.89 -25.04 14.79
CA PRO A 324 -4.61 -24.88 14.09
C PRO A 324 -4.43 -25.86 12.93
N GLY A 325 -4.86 -27.13 13.10
CA GLY A 325 -4.86 -28.11 12.01
C GLY A 325 -5.77 -27.76 10.83
N LEU A 326 -6.91 -27.11 11.08
CA LEU A 326 -7.80 -26.62 10.01
C LEU A 326 -7.21 -25.40 9.30
N GLN A 327 -6.68 -24.43 10.06
CA GLN A 327 -6.00 -23.26 9.51
C GLN A 327 -4.83 -23.66 8.60
N ARG A 328 -4.03 -24.65 9.03
CA ARG A 328 -2.93 -25.16 8.23
C ARG A 328 -3.41 -25.76 6.91
N ARG A 329 -4.48 -26.55 6.92
CA ARG A 329 -5.07 -27.11 5.69
C ARG A 329 -5.57 -26.02 4.74
N TYR A 330 -6.18 -24.94 5.24
CA TYR A 330 -6.59 -23.82 4.40
C TYR A 330 -5.39 -23.15 3.73
N PHE A 331 -4.34 -22.89 4.51
CA PHE A 331 -3.13 -22.25 3.99
C PHE A 331 -2.39 -23.14 2.98
N GLU A 332 -2.19 -24.42 3.31
CA GLU A 332 -1.52 -25.40 2.45
C GLU A 332 -2.32 -25.63 1.16
N GLY A 333 -3.63 -25.81 1.25
CA GLY A 333 -4.49 -25.99 0.08
C GLY A 333 -4.41 -24.82 -0.89
N TYR A 334 -4.49 -23.59 -0.40
CA TYR A 334 -4.35 -22.41 -1.26
C TYR A 334 -2.93 -22.24 -1.80
N THR A 335 -1.91 -22.57 -1.01
CA THR A 335 -0.51 -22.58 -1.47
C THR A 335 -0.30 -23.60 -2.59
N ASP A 336 -0.96 -24.76 -2.53
CA ASP A 336 -0.90 -25.80 -3.56
C ASP A 336 -1.58 -25.35 -4.86
N GLU A 337 -2.71 -24.64 -4.77
CA GLU A 337 -3.36 -24.00 -5.93
C GLU A 337 -2.44 -22.97 -6.59
N LEU A 338 -1.82 -22.08 -5.82
CA LEU A 338 -0.85 -21.10 -6.33
C LEU A 338 0.36 -21.78 -6.96
N ARG A 339 0.85 -22.89 -6.37
CA ARG A 339 1.97 -23.65 -6.93
C ARG A 339 1.60 -24.30 -8.27
N ALA A 340 0.37 -24.79 -8.40
CA ALA A 340 -0.12 -25.34 -9.66
C ALA A 340 -0.27 -24.25 -10.74
N ALA A 341 -0.74 -23.06 -10.37
CA ALA A 341 -0.88 -21.91 -11.28
C ALA A 341 0.47 -21.27 -11.65
N HIS A 342 1.46 -21.34 -10.76
CA HIS A 342 2.76 -20.69 -10.91
C HIS A 342 3.93 -21.65 -10.56
N PRO A 343 4.24 -22.62 -11.44
CA PRO A 343 5.27 -23.64 -11.17
C PRO A 343 6.69 -23.10 -10.96
N ASP A 344 6.97 -21.90 -11.49
CA ASP A 344 8.28 -21.26 -11.42
C ASP A 344 8.49 -20.46 -10.12
N TRP A 345 7.47 -20.35 -9.27
CA TRP A 345 7.58 -19.60 -8.02
C TRP A 345 8.28 -20.43 -6.94
N ASP A 346 9.20 -19.78 -6.21
CA ASP A 346 9.82 -20.39 -5.03
C ASP A 346 8.85 -20.43 -3.84
N ALA A 347 9.21 -21.20 -2.81
CA ALA A 347 8.39 -21.39 -1.61
C ALA A 347 8.13 -20.08 -0.84
N ALA A 348 9.09 -19.14 -0.83
CA ALA A 348 8.95 -17.89 -0.11
C ALA A 348 7.95 -16.96 -0.81
N ARG A 349 7.99 -16.93 -2.16
CA ARG A 349 7.04 -16.22 -3.00
C ARG A 349 5.64 -16.80 -2.89
N LEU A 350 5.51 -18.12 -2.95
CA LEU A 350 4.24 -18.81 -2.74
C LEU A 350 3.65 -18.50 -1.36
N HIS A 351 4.46 -18.56 -0.30
CA HIS A 351 4.02 -18.23 1.05
C HIS A 351 3.53 -16.78 1.15
N ARG A 352 4.29 -15.80 0.62
CA ARG A 352 3.89 -14.38 0.60
C ARG A 352 2.63 -14.13 -0.21
N ALA A 353 2.42 -14.86 -1.29
CA ALA A 353 1.21 -14.74 -2.11
C ALA A 353 0.00 -15.37 -1.40
N ALA A 354 0.17 -16.56 -0.81
CA ALA A 354 -0.87 -17.24 -0.02
C ALA A 354 -1.29 -16.40 1.19
N SER A 355 -0.33 -15.77 1.86
CA SER A 355 -0.56 -14.94 3.04
C SER A 355 -1.37 -13.66 2.78
N ARG A 356 -1.60 -13.30 1.51
CA ARG A 356 -2.48 -12.17 1.15
C ARG A 356 -3.96 -12.49 1.38
N TYR A 357 -4.33 -13.76 1.24
CA TYR A 357 -5.72 -14.21 1.26
C TYR A 357 -6.02 -15.15 2.42
N VAL A 358 -5.04 -15.93 2.88
CA VAL A 358 -5.18 -16.83 4.01
C VAL A 358 -4.12 -16.49 5.05
N SER A 359 -4.55 -16.15 6.27
CA SER A 359 -3.61 -15.87 7.37
C SER A 359 -2.61 -17.03 7.56
N PRO A 360 -1.29 -16.76 7.64
CA PRO A 360 -0.30 -17.80 7.89
C PRO A 360 -0.57 -18.55 9.21
N PRO A 361 -0.38 -19.88 9.27
CA PRO A 361 -0.65 -20.68 10.47
C PRO A 361 0.10 -20.21 11.72
N GLU A 362 1.29 -19.63 11.55
CA GLU A 362 2.12 -19.08 12.61
C GLU A 362 1.58 -17.78 13.23
N ILE A 363 0.68 -17.08 12.55
CA ILE A 363 0.08 -15.81 13.01
C ILE A 363 -1.41 -15.98 13.34
N ALA A 364 -2.11 -16.83 12.59
CA ALA A 364 -3.58 -16.95 12.53
C ALA A 364 -4.33 -16.64 13.84
N PRO A 365 -4.94 -15.44 13.95
CA PRO A 365 -5.59 -14.98 15.18
C PRO A 365 -6.74 -15.86 15.68
N HIS A 366 -7.57 -16.39 14.77
CA HIS A 366 -8.66 -17.31 15.11
C HIS A 366 -8.15 -18.60 15.75
N SER A 367 -6.93 -19.06 15.42
CA SER A 367 -6.35 -20.24 16.07
C SER A 367 -5.90 -20.00 17.51
N ALA A 368 -5.74 -18.73 17.91
CA ALA A 368 -5.54 -18.37 19.31
C ALA A 368 -6.87 -18.19 20.08
N GLY A 369 -8.01 -18.08 19.38
CA GLY A 369 -9.30 -17.67 19.94
C GLY A 369 -9.31 -16.21 20.42
N GLY A 370 -8.34 -15.42 19.98
CA GLY A 370 -8.20 -13.98 20.25
C GLY A 370 -8.93 -13.09 19.23
N ALA A 371 -9.39 -13.66 18.12
CA ALA A 371 -10.11 -12.95 17.09
C ALA A 371 -11.57 -13.39 16.98
N VAL A 372 -12.40 -12.52 16.41
CA VAL A 372 -13.81 -12.75 16.17
C VAL A 372 -14.27 -12.04 14.90
N ASP A 373 -15.03 -12.77 14.09
CA ASP A 373 -15.82 -12.24 12.98
C ASP A 373 -17.26 -12.05 13.45
N LEU A 374 -17.81 -10.86 13.23
CA LEU A 374 -19.15 -10.49 13.68
C LEU A 374 -19.80 -9.43 12.79
N THR A 375 -21.12 -9.32 12.86
CA THR A 375 -21.91 -8.27 12.21
C THR A 375 -22.90 -7.61 13.18
N LEU A 376 -23.54 -6.55 12.72
CA LEU A 376 -24.75 -6.01 13.34
C LEU A 376 -26.00 -6.61 12.71
N VAL A 377 -27.02 -6.78 13.53
CA VAL A 377 -28.38 -7.15 13.13
C VAL A 377 -29.39 -6.31 13.90
N THR A 378 -30.65 -6.29 13.46
CA THR A 378 -31.75 -5.66 14.20
C THR A 378 -32.02 -6.38 15.53
N ALA A 379 -32.88 -5.82 16.38
CA ALA A 379 -33.30 -6.47 17.62
C ALA A 379 -33.95 -7.85 17.37
N GLU A 380 -34.66 -7.97 16.24
CA GLU A 380 -35.33 -9.16 15.74
C GLU A 380 -34.35 -10.17 15.11
N GLY A 381 -33.12 -9.75 14.81
CA GLY A 381 -32.08 -10.59 14.20
C GLY A 381 -31.99 -10.48 12.67
N ASP A 382 -32.67 -9.51 12.07
CA ASP A 382 -32.59 -9.26 10.62
C ASP A 382 -31.27 -8.57 10.26
N GLU A 383 -30.73 -8.88 9.08
CA GLU A 383 -29.51 -8.26 8.57
C GLU A 383 -29.69 -6.75 8.39
N VAL A 384 -28.66 -5.98 8.76
CA VAL A 384 -28.57 -4.56 8.42
C VAL A 384 -27.54 -4.35 7.32
N ASP A 385 -27.71 -3.29 6.53
CA ASP A 385 -26.74 -2.93 5.50
C ASP A 385 -25.38 -2.61 6.14
N MET A 386 -24.39 -3.47 5.89
CA MET A 386 -23.00 -3.29 6.28
C MET A 386 -22.11 -2.95 5.08
N GLY A 387 -22.68 -2.73 3.89
CA GLY A 387 -21.99 -2.40 2.64
C GLY A 387 -21.51 -3.61 1.83
N THR A 388 -21.20 -4.72 2.49
CA THR A 388 -20.89 -6.02 1.87
C THR A 388 -21.37 -7.15 2.78
N PRO A 389 -21.56 -8.38 2.28
CA PRO A 389 -21.63 -9.54 3.15
C PRO A 389 -20.28 -9.77 3.87
N ILE A 390 -20.31 -10.55 4.96
CA ILE A 390 -19.10 -11.06 5.61
C ILE A 390 -18.34 -11.96 4.62
N ASN A 391 -17.00 -11.96 4.71
CA ASN A 391 -16.08 -12.68 3.84
C ASN A 391 -16.05 -12.21 2.38
N ALA A 392 -16.70 -11.07 2.05
CA ALA A 392 -16.55 -10.48 0.72
C ALA A 392 -15.09 -10.09 0.47
N SER A 393 -14.48 -10.63 -0.58
CA SER A 393 -13.12 -10.25 -0.95
C SER A 393 -13.06 -8.80 -1.44
N PRO A 394 -11.88 -8.15 -1.40
CA PRO A 394 -11.66 -6.87 -2.05
C PRO A 394 -12.09 -6.85 -3.52
N GLU A 395 -11.85 -7.94 -4.24
CA GLU A 395 -12.14 -8.09 -5.67
C GLU A 395 -13.66 -8.20 -5.94
N GLU A 396 -14.39 -8.92 -5.10
CA GLU A 396 -15.86 -9.05 -5.21
C GLU A 396 -16.59 -7.77 -4.80
N SER A 397 -15.98 -6.98 -3.92
CA SER A 397 -16.61 -5.81 -3.29
C SER A 397 -16.10 -4.46 -3.81
N ASP A 398 -15.17 -4.46 -4.77
CA ASP A 398 -14.45 -3.25 -5.20
C ASP A 398 -13.86 -2.46 -4.01
N GLY A 399 -13.29 -3.20 -3.05
CA GLY A 399 -12.72 -2.66 -1.82
C GLY A 399 -13.74 -2.23 -0.76
N ALA A 400 -15.05 -2.40 -0.98
CA ALA A 400 -16.05 -2.03 0.03
C ALA A 400 -15.95 -2.87 1.32
N CYS A 401 -15.27 -4.03 1.30
CA CYS A 401 -15.00 -4.82 2.51
C CYS A 401 -14.04 -4.13 3.51
N TYR A 402 -13.28 -3.12 3.08
CA TYR A 402 -12.36 -2.37 3.93
C TYR A 402 -13.15 -1.54 4.93
N THR A 403 -12.74 -1.54 6.20
CA THR A 403 -13.48 -0.88 7.29
C THR A 403 -13.74 0.59 7.01
N ALA A 404 -12.75 1.28 6.46
CA ALA A 404 -12.80 2.71 6.14
C ALA A 404 -13.22 3.02 4.68
N ALA A 405 -13.83 2.07 3.97
CA ALA A 405 -14.17 2.24 2.55
C ALA A 405 -14.87 3.58 2.23
N PRO A 406 -14.40 4.33 1.22
CA PRO A 406 -14.87 5.69 0.94
C PRO A 406 -16.28 5.71 0.34
N ASP A 407 -16.70 4.68 -0.39
CA ASP A 407 -17.93 4.69 -1.20
C ASP A 407 -19.11 3.92 -0.58
N LEU A 408 -19.11 3.76 0.75
CA LEU A 408 -20.23 3.13 1.47
C LEU A 408 -21.50 3.98 1.43
N THR A 409 -22.65 3.30 1.36
CA THR A 409 -23.97 3.91 1.57
C THR A 409 -23.99 4.63 2.93
N PRO A 410 -24.81 5.70 3.09
CA PRO A 410 -24.93 6.38 4.38
C PRO A 410 -25.34 5.44 5.53
N ALA A 411 -26.16 4.43 5.25
CA ALA A 411 -26.60 3.43 6.22
C ALA A 411 -25.45 2.51 6.64
N ALA A 412 -24.75 1.89 5.68
CA ALA A 412 -23.58 1.05 5.94
C ALA A 412 -22.50 1.79 6.74
N ARG A 413 -22.23 3.04 6.38
CA ARG A 413 -21.27 3.88 7.11
C ARG A 413 -21.72 4.15 8.54
N ALA A 414 -23.01 4.38 8.77
CA ALA A 414 -23.54 4.59 10.11
C ALA A 414 -23.44 3.32 10.97
N HIS A 415 -23.82 2.16 10.44
CA HIS A 415 -23.71 0.88 11.15
C HIS A 415 -22.26 0.50 11.45
N ARG A 416 -21.34 0.65 10.49
CA ARG A 416 -19.91 0.42 10.73
C ARG A 416 -19.35 1.36 11.79
N ARG A 417 -19.78 2.63 11.87
CA ARG A 417 -19.37 3.55 12.94
C ARG A 417 -19.85 3.08 14.31
N VAL A 418 -21.10 2.62 14.41
CA VAL A 418 -21.65 2.06 15.66
C VAL A 418 -20.85 0.83 16.10
N LEU A 419 -20.61 -0.10 15.18
CA LEU A 419 -19.84 -1.31 15.43
C LEU A 419 -18.42 -0.98 15.90
N ASN A 420 -17.76 -0.08 15.17
CA ASN A 420 -16.40 0.33 15.48
C ASN A 420 -16.30 0.98 16.86
N ALA A 421 -17.21 1.90 17.18
CA ALA A 421 -17.22 2.57 18.46
C ALA A 421 -17.41 1.59 19.63
N ALA A 422 -18.37 0.65 19.51
CA ALA A 422 -18.68 -0.32 20.56
C ALA A 422 -17.51 -1.27 20.85
N LEU A 423 -16.90 -1.83 19.81
CA LEU A 423 -15.82 -2.83 19.96
C LEU A 423 -14.49 -2.21 20.34
N THR A 424 -14.17 -1.02 19.79
CA THR A 424 -12.99 -0.26 20.19
C THR A 424 -13.09 0.15 21.66
N ALA A 425 -14.25 0.61 22.12
CA ALA A 425 -14.47 0.94 23.53
C ALA A 425 -14.33 -0.29 24.46
N ALA A 426 -14.64 -1.49 23.96
CA ALA A 426 -14.40 -2.75 24.65
C ALA A 426 -12.95 -3.24 24.56
N GLY A 427 -12.06 -2.51 23.88
CA GLY A 427 -10.62 -2.77 23.79
C GLY A 427 -10.21 -3.70 22.64
N LEU A 428 -11.12 -4.08 21.74
CA LEU A 428 -10.77 -4.81 20.52
C LEU A 428 -10.22 -3.84 19.47
N VAL A 429 -9.37 -4.35 18.58
CA VAL A 429 -8.91 -3.61 17.39
C VAL A 429 -9.52 -4.23 16.14
N ASN A 430 -9.95 -3.41 15.19
CA ASN A 430 -10.41 -3.90 13.90
C ASN A 430 -9.23 -4.19 12.98
N TYR A 431 -9.38 -5.21 12.13
CA TYR A 431 -8.50 -5.43 10.99
C TYR A 431 -8.97 -4.59 9.78
N PRO A 432 -8.18 -3.61 9.27
CA PRO A 432 -8.68 -2.60 8.34
C PRO A 432 -9.21 -3.11 7.00
N THR A 433 -8.77 -4.28 6.55
CA THR A 433 -9.22 -4.86 5.27
C THR A 433 -10.52 -5.65 5.39
N GLU A 434 -10.99 -5.92 6.61
CA GLU A 434 -12.16 -6.74 6.89
C GLU A 434 -13.01 -6.07 7.99
N TRP A 435 -14.09 -5.38 7.60
CA TRP A 435 -14.91 -4.62 8.56
C TRP A 435 -15.53 -5.47 9.68
N TRP A 436 -15.67 -6.78 9.47
CA TRP A 436 -16.23 -7.74 10.41
C TRP A 436 -15.21 -8.36 11.35
N HIS A 437 -13.90 -8.25 11.08
CA HIS A 437 -12.85 -8.95 11.80
C HIS A 437 -12.26 -8.08 12.93
N TRP A 438 -12.21 -8.64 14.12
CA TRP A 438 -11.79 -7.96 15.34
C TRP A 438 -10.85 -8.82 16.17
N SER A 439 -9.80 -8.20 16.71
CA SER A 439 -8.72 -8.84 17.45
C SER A 439 -8.61 -8.32 18.88
N TYR A 440 -8.35 -9.23 19.82
CA TYR A 440 -7.95 -8.91 21.19
C TYR A 440 -6.96 -9.95 21.72
N GLY A 441 -5.87 -9.49 22.31
CA GLY A 441 -4.86 -10.34 22.95
C GLY A 441 -4.02 -11.19 22.00
N ASP A 442 -4.30 -11.22 20.70
CA ASP A 442 -3.42 -11.81 19.69
C ASP A 442 -2.27 -10.86 19.30
N ARG A 443 -1.41 -11.32 18.38
CA ARG A 443 -0.25 -10.54 17.88
C ARG A 443 -0.64 -9.27 17.14
N TYR A 444 -1.75 -9.29 16.40
CA TYR A 444 -2.22 -8.11 15.68
C TYR A 444 -2.68 -7.03 16.64
N TRP A 445 -3.46 -7.42 17.65
CA TRP A 445 -3.86 -6.56 18.75
C TRP A 445 -2.66 -5.94 19.47
N ALA A 446 -1.66 -6.75 19.81
CA ALA A 446 -0.48 -6.28 20.51
C ALA A 446 0.29 -5.25 19.68
N LEU A 447 0.51 -5.51 18.38
CA LEU A 447 1.16 -4.56 17.50
C LEU A 447 0.34 -3.26 17.33
N ALA A 448 -0.98 -3.38 17.12
CA ALA A 448 -1.86 -2.23 16.88
C ALA A 448 -2.00 -1.32 18.12
N THR A 449 -1.93 -1.90 19.32
CA THR A 449 -2.02 -1.17 20.59
C THR A 449 -0.68 -0.77 21.19
N GLY A 450 0.43 -1.30 20.65
CA GLY A 450 1.78 -1.09 21.18
C GLY A 450 2.07 -1.91 22.46
N ALA A 451 1.33 -2.99 22.70
CA ALA A 451 1.62 -3.92 23.79
C ALA A 451 2.94 -4.67 23.53
N GLU A 452 3.68 -4.96 24.60
CA GLU A 452 5.00 -5.62 24.50
C GLU A 452 4.91 -7.07 23.99
N HIS A 453 3.80 -7.76 24.28
CA HIS A 453 3.54 -9.14 23.87
C HIS A 453 2.04 -9.39 23.61
N ALA A 454 1.75 -10.43 22.84
CA ALA A 454 0.43 -11.01 22.71
C ALA A 454 0.11 -11.89 23.94
N LEU A 455 -1.15 -11.87 24.37
CA LEU A 455 -1.69 -12.64 25.50
C LEU A 455 -2.12 -14.06 25.12
N TYR A 456 -2.42 -14.29 23.84
CA TYR A 456 -2.96 -15.55 23.33
C TYR A 456 -2.11 -16.09 22.19
N GLY A 457 -1.74 -17.36 22.29
CA GLY A 457 -1.13 -18.14 21.23
C GLY A 457 -2.10 -19.18 20.64
N PRO A 458 -1.73 -19.82 19.51
CA PRO A 458 -2.48 -20.93 18.96
C PRO A 458 -2.73 -22.01 20.01
N LYS A 459 -3.97 -22.50 20.11
CA LYS A 459 -4.39 -23.49 21.12
C LYS A 459 -5.09 -24.64 20.42
N GLU A 460 -4.73 -25.87 20.75
CA GLU A 460 -5.51 -27.06 20.38
C GLU A 460 -6.63 -27.27 21.43
N ARG A 461 -7.77 -27.82 20.99
CA ARG A 461 -8.88 -28.17 21.88
C ARG A 461 -8.78 -29.65 22.25
N ASP A 462 -9.06 -29.99 23.51
CA ASP A 462 -9.08 -31.38 23.96
C ASP A 462 -9.99 -32.25 23.06
N GLY A 463 -9.42 -33.31 22.49
CA GLY A 463 -10.09 -34.21 21.56
C GLY A 463 -9.93 -33.88 20.06
N GLN A 464 -9.02 -32.98 19.69
CA GLN A 464 -8.60 -32.68 18.31
C GLN A 464 -7.12 -32.98 18.06
#